data_AF-A0AAW4YS09-F1
#
_entry.id   AF-A0AAW4YS09-F1
#
_cell.length_a   1.000
_cell.length_b   1.000
_cell.length_c   1.000
_cell.angle_alpha   90.00
_cell.angle_beta   90.00
_cell.angle_gamma   90.00
#
_symmetry.space_group_name_H-M   'P 1'
#
loop_
_entity.id
_entity.type
_entity.pdbx_description
1 polymer ?
#
loop_
_entity_poly.entity_id
_entity_poly.type
_entity_poly.pdbx_seq_one_letter_code
_entity_poly.pdbx_strand_id
1 'polypeptide(L)'
;MKFKTLITAMALGLGLGTAGLASAAQVTHLGGDITEEQVLAAQQAWGDALVAISSTYEAEGIDAARELAQEVIDSAYGYDMGAVLFKPTLAAAPQTFRTTPEGALAYFVGHSDEYSEDSGFALKGWQEVTIENAAILISGDVALTMGNVSILDAEGNTTTVDKTWGYHLDDEGELRIVLHHSSLPFSAEQ
;
A
#
# COMPACT_ATOMS: atom_id res chain seq x y z
N MET A 1 -58.48 -35.81 -31.67
CA MET A 1 -58.01 -34.62 -32.43
C MET A 1 -57.46 -33.61 -31.43
N LYS A 2 -56.14 -33.48 -31.28
CA LYS A 2 -55.46 -32.33 -30.67
C LYS A 2 -53.94 -32.44 -30.86
N PHE A 3 -53.36 -31.29 -31.17
CA PHE A 3 -52.11 -30.99 -31.88
C PHE A 3 -50.82 -31.49 -31.21
N LYS A 4 -49.85 -31.93 -32.03
CA LYS A 4 -48.42 -32.02 -31.67
C LYS A 4 -47.74 -30.68 -32.03
N THR A 5 -47.12 -30.03 -31.06
CA THR A 5 -46.28 -28.85 -31.28
C THR A 5 -44.82 -29.27 -31.28
N LEU A 6 -44.11 -29.04 -32.39
CA LEU A 6 -42.65 -29.12 -32.49
C LEU A 6 -42.03 -27.91 -31.78
N ILE A 7 -41.04 -28.13 -30.93
CA ILE A 7 -40.16 -27.07 -30.39
C ILE A 7 -38.82 -27.20 -31.09
N THR A 8 -38.45 -26.14 -31.84
CA THR A 8 -37.14 -25.93 -32.44
C THR A 8 -36.13 -25.59 -31.33
N ALA A 9 -35.08 -26.41 -31.17
CA ALA A 9 -33.98 -26.12 -30.25
C ALA A 9 -33.01 -25.14 -30.93
N MET A 10 -32.88 -23.94 -30.37
CA MET A 10 -31.86 -22.95 -30.72
C MET A 10 -30.65 -23.20 -29.83
N ALA A 11 -29.56 -23.70 -30.40
CA ALA A 11 -28.30 -23.88 -29.68
C ALA A 11 -27.62 -22.51 -29.49
N LEU A 12 -27.64 -21.97 -28.28
CA LEU A 12 -26.76 -20.88 -27.87
C LEU A 12 -25.34 -21.46 -27.70
N GLY A 13 -24.41 -21.02 -28.54
CA GLY A 13 -22.99 -21.23 -28.32
C GLY A 13 -22.52 -20.39 -27.12
N LEU A 14 -22.14 -21.06 -26.05
CA LEU A 14 -21.41 -20.46 -24.93
C LEU A 14 -19.97 -20.24 -25.37
N GLY A 15 -19.62 -18.99 -25.68
CA GLY A 15 -18.24 -18.55 -25.79
C GLY A 15 -17.58 -18.63 -24.42
N LEU A 16 -16.62 -19.54 -24.25
CA LEU A 16 -15.71 -19.57 -23.11
C LEU A 16 -14.75 -18.38 -23.24
N GLY A 17 -15.06 -17.28 -22.55
CA GLY A 17 -14.10 -16.21 -22.33
C GLY A 17 -12.98 -16.73 -21.43
N THR A 18 -11.74 -16.63 -21.90
CA THR A 18 -10.56 -16.83 -21.07
C THR A 18 -10.45 -15.63 -20.13
N ALA A 19 -11.05 -15.73 -18.95
CA ALA A 19 -10.69 -14.86 -17.84
C ALA A 19 -9.19 -15.06 -17.58
N GLY A 20 -8.39 -14.01 -17.78
CA GLY A 20 -6.97 -14.03 -17.43
C GLY A 20 -6.86 -14.33 -15.95
N LEU A 21 -6.19 -15.44 -15.60
CA LEU A 21 -5.86 -15.73 -14.22
C LEU A 21 -4.85 -14.67 -13.79
N ALA A 22 -5.25 -13.80 -12.84
CA ALA A 22 -4.30 -12.97 -12.12
C ALA A 22 -3.24 -13.91 -11.51
N SER A 23 -1.96 -13.68 -11.83
CA SER A 23 -0.88 -14.45 -11.25
C SER A 23 -0.77 -14.07 -9.78
N ALA A 24 -1.01 -15.02 -8.88
CA ALA A 24 -0.69 -14.84 -7.47
C ALA A 24 0.80 -14.50 -7.30
N ALA A 25 1.14 -13.70 -6.30
CA ALA A 25 2.51 -13.33 -5.99
C ALA A 25 3.36 -14.58 -5.71
N GLN A 26 4.63 -14.57 -6.11
CA GLN A 26 5.54 -15.66 -5.73
C GLN A 26 5.92 -15.52 -4.25
N VAL A 27 5.56 -16.50 -3.43
CA VAL A 27 5.90 -16.52 -2.01
C VAL A 27 7.02 -17.50 -1.74
N THR A 28 8.05 -17.05 -1.03
CA THR A 28 9.16 -17.87 -0.56
C THR A 28 9.17 -17.86 0.97
N HIS A 29 9.03 -19.04 1.57
CA HIS A 29 9.04 -19.20 3.03
C HIS A 29 10.29 -19.98 3.46
N LEU A 30 11.15 -19.37 4.27
CA LEU A 30 12.40 -19.94 4.76
C LEU A 30 12.31 -20.38 6.24
N GLY A 31 11.10 -20.41 6.81
CA GLY A 31 10.80 -20.70 8.22
C GLY A 31 10.36 -19.43 8.96
N GLY A 32 9.90 -19.56 10.21
CA GLY A 32 9.45 -18.43 11.03
C GLY A 32 7.96 -18.42 11.35
N ASP A 33 7.55 -17.38 12.08
CA ASP A 33 6.20 -17.24 12.65
C ASP A 33 5.31 -16.26 11.87
N ILE A 34 5.89 -15.53 10.89
CA ILE A 34 5.12 -14.66 10.00
C ILE A 34 4.41 -15.49 8.94
N THR A 35 3.14 -15.23 8.72
CA THR A 35 2.34 -15.78 7.63
C THR A 35 2.21 -14.79 6.46
N GLU A 36 1.98 -15.30 5.25
CA GLU A 36 1.63 -14.47 4.10
C GLU A 36 0.39 -13.60 4.39
N GLU A 37 -0.62 -14.16 5.06
CA GLU A 37 -1.85 -13.45 5.41
C GLU A 37 -1.59 -12.23 6.30
N GLN A 38 -0.70 -12.34 7.29
CA GLN A 38 -0.31 -11.18 8.12
C GLN A 38 0.38 -10.09 7.30
N VAL A 39 1.23 -10.47 6.34
CA VAL A 39 1.90 -9.51 5.45
C VAL A 39 0.88 -8.78 4.57
N LEU A 40 -0.06 -9.52 3.97
CA LEU A 40 -1.11 -8.95 3.13
C LEU A 40 -2.07 -8.08 3.95
N ALA A 41 -2.41 -8.49 5.18
CA ALA A 41 -3.24 -7.70 6.09
C ALA A 41 -2.56 -6.40 6.50
N ALA A 42 -1.26 -6.41 6.82
CA ALA A 42 -0.50 -5.21 7.13
C ALA A 42 -0.42 -4.24 5.93
N GLN A 43 -0.24 -4.77 4.72
CA GLN A 43 -0.28 -3.98 3.49
C GLN A 43 -1.67 -3.34 3.25
N GLN A 44 -2.75 -4.10 3.41
CA GLN A 44 -4.11 -3.59 3.29
C GLN A 44 -4.38 -2.50 4.33
N ALA A 45 -4.02 -2.74 5.60
CA ALA A 45 -4.18 -1.77 6.68
C ALA A 45 -3.42 -0.47 6.39
N TRP A 46 -2.22 -0.55 5.81
CA TRP A 46 -1.49 0.64 5.38
C TRP A 46 -2.24 1.42 4.28
N GLY A 47 -2.82 0.72 3.30
CA GLY A 47 -3.62 1.33 2.24
C GLY A 47 -4.89 2.00 2.77
N ASP A 48 -5.62 1.31 3.64
CA ASP A 48 -6.83 1.81 4.29
C ASP A 48 -6.52 3.05 5.14
N ALA A 49 -5.42 3.02 5.89
CA ALA A 49 -4.97 4.15 6.69
C ALA A 49 -4.63 5.38 5.82
N LEU A 50 -4.03 5.18 4.65
CA LEU A 50 -3.74 6.27 3.71
C LEU A 50 -5.02 6.97 3.24
N VAL A 51 -6.06 6.18 2.89
CA VAL A 51 -7.38 6.70 2.49
C VAL A 51 -8.09 7.38 3.68
N ALA A 52 -7.98 6.80 4.87
CA ALA A 52 -8.57 7.37 6.09
C ALA A 52 -7.97 8.75 6.41
N ILE A 53 -6.64 8.88 6.38
CA ILE A 53 -5.96 10.18 6.58
C ILE A 53 -6.43 11.21 5.55
N SER A 54 -6.54 10.82 4.27
CA SER A 54 -7.06 11.70 3.23
C SER A 54 -8.49 12.16 3.52
N SER A 55 -9.35 11.24 3.92
CA SER A 55 -10.77 11.52 4.21
C SER A 55 -10.92 12.41 5.45
N THR A 56 -10.15 12.14 6.51
CA THR A 56 -10.12 12.97 7.72
C THR A 56 -9.64 14.38 7.41
N TYR A 57 -8.64 14.54 6.55
CA TYR A 57 -8.18 15.87 6.13
C TYR A 57 -9.29 16.67 5.43
N GLU A 58 -10.02 16.06 4.51
CA GLU A 58 -11.11 16.72 3.80
C GLU A 58 -12.28 17.08 4.71
N ALA A 59 -12.60 16.23 5.68
CA ALA A 59 -13.74 16.41 6.58
C ALA A 59 -13.44 17.33 7.78
N GLU A 60 -12.24 17.23 8.33
CA GLU A 60 -11.91 17.76 9.67
C GLU A 60 -10.67 18.67 9.67
N GLY A 61 -9.90 18.70 8.57
CA GLY A 61 -8.73 19.56 8.40
C GLY A 61 -7.42 18.95 8.90
N ILE A 62 -6.36 19.77 8.85
CA ILE A 62 -4.97 19.31 9.04
C ILE A 62 -4.68 18.77 10.44
N ASP A 63 -5.24 19.35 11.48
CA ASP A 63 -4.93 18.95 12.86
C ASP A 63 -5.40 17.51 13.12
N ALA A 64 -6.63 17.17 12.72
CA ALA A 64 -7.18 15.83 12.86
C ALA A 64 -6.44 14.81 11.96
N ALA A 65 -6.12 15.18 10.72
CA ALA A 65 -5.38 14.31 9.82
C ALA A 65 -3.96 14.01 10.33
N ARG A 66 -3.31 14.99 10.95
CA ARG A 66 -1.97 14.83 11.54
C ARG A 66 -2.00 13.94 12.77
N GLU A 67 -3.01 14.07 13.64
CA GLU A 67 -3.22 13.20 14.79
C GLU A 67 -3.38 11.74 14.33
N LEU A 68 -4.30 11.48 13.39
CA LEU A 68 -4.50 10.14 12.84
C LEU A 68 -3.23 9.60 12.16
N ALA A 69 -2.51 10.43 11.38
CA ALA A 69 -1.27 10.00 10.74
C ALA A 69 -0.19 9.62 11.76
N GLN A 70 -0.11 10.31 12.91
CA GLN A 70 0.80 9.94 13.99
C GLN A 70 0.41 8.60 14.59
N GLU A 71 -0.88 8.36 14.89
CA GLU A 71 -1.35 7.07 15.42
C GLU A 71 -1.06 5.91 14.47
N VAL A 72 -1.26 6.12 13.17
CA VAL A 72 -0.91 5.15 12.12
C VAL A 72 0.59 4.89 12.09
N ILE A 73 1.43 5.93 12.22
CA ILE A 73 2.89 5.77 12.24
C ILE A 73 3.32 4.97 13.48
N ASP A 74 2.80 5.32 14.66
CA ASP A 74 3.15 4.70 15.93
C ASP A 74 2.74 3.22 15.97
N SER A 75 1.63 2.86 15.33
CA SER A 75 1.15 1.48 15.27
C SER A 75 1.73 0.67 14.10
N ALA A 76 2.00 1.27 12.94
CA ALA A 76 2.43 0.50 11.78
C ALA A 76 3.96 0.41 11.64
N TYR A 77 4.73 1.33 12.22
CA TYR A 77 6.18 1.44 12.00
C TYR A 77 6.98 1.17 13.27
N GLY A 78 8.04 0.37 13.14
CA GLY A 78 8.89 -0.05 14.26
C GLY A 78 9.93 0.99 14.68
N TYR A 79 9.53 2.26 14.86
CA TYR A 79 10.45 3.34 15.28
C TYR A 79 10.95 3.18 16.72
N ASP A 80 10.21 2.46 17.55
CA ASP A 80 10.59 2.03 18.90
C ASP A 80 11.63 0.89 18.89
N MET A 81 11.63 0.06 17.83
CA MET A 81 12.63 -0.99 17.60
C MET A 81 13.96 -0.43 17.05
N GLY A 82 13.94 0.77 16.46
CA GLY A 82 15.10 1.46 15.94
C GLY A 82 14.81 2.34 14.72
N ALA A 83 15.86 2.69 13.98
CA ALA A 83 15.71 3.47 12.76
C ALA A 83 14.98 2.67 11.67
N VAL A 84 13.84 3.18 11.19
CA VAL A 84 13.15 2.62 10.02
C VAL A 84 13.88 3.07 8.75
N LEU A 85 14.10 2.13 7.83
CA LEU A 85 14.68 2.40 6.52
C LEU A 85 13.62 3.02 5.61
N PHE A 86 13.39 4.33 5.76
CA PHE A 86 12.30 5.02 5.09
C PHE A 86 12.81 5.93 3.96
N LYS A 87 12.45 5.59 2.73
CA LYS A 87 12.64 6.40 1.52
C LYS A 87 11.28 6.58 0.82
N PRO A 88 10.60 7.73 0.99
CA PRO A 88 9.31 7.97 0.37
C PRO A 88 9.41 8.26 -1.15
N THR A 89 8.25 8.34 -1.81
CA THR A 89 8.15 8.49 -3.28
C THR A 89 8.70 9.83 -3.76
N LEU A 90 8.22 10.92 -3.16
CA LEU A 90 8.47 12.29 -3.61
C LEU A 90 9.39 13.03 -2.63
N ALA A 91 10.59 12.49 -2.37
CA ALA A 91 11.62 13.17 -1.60
C ALA A 91 12.91 13.34 -2.40
N ALA A 92 13.51 14.52 -2.29
CA ALA A 92 14.74 14.90 -2.97
C ALA A 92 15.89 15.12 -1.98
N ALA A 93 17.12 15.15 -2.51
CA ALA A 93 18.29 15.47 -1.70
C ALA A 93 18.16 16.90 -1.12
N PRO A 94 18.60 17.14 0.14
CA PRO A 94 19.32 16.21 1.01
C PRO A 94 18.43 15.30 1.89
N GLN A 95 17.10 15.41 1.81
CA GLN A 95 16.13 14.76 2.72
C GLN A 95 15.47 13.51 2.13
N THR A 96 16.17 12.83 1.21
CA THR A 96 15.67 11.61 0.52
C THR A 96 15.38 10.46 1.48
N PHE A 97 16.21 10.30 2.52
CA PHE A 97 16.07 9.24 3.53
C PHE A 97 15.63 9.86 4.85
N ARG A 98 14.62 9.27 5.49
CA ARG A 98 13.94 9.86 6.64
C ARG A 98 13.72 8.85 7.73
N THR A 99 14.76 8.59 8.51
CA THR A 99 14.79 7.46 9.45
C THR A 99 14.10 7.72 10.79
N THR A 100 13.28 8.77 10.91
CA THR A 100 12.60 9.16 12.15
C THR A 100 11.08 9.28 11.93
N PRO A 101 10.26 9.12 12.99
CA PRO A 101 8.82 9.27 12.86
C PRO A 101 8.41 10.66 12.36
N GLU A 102 9.12 11.73 12.75
CA GLU A 102 8.85 13.10 12.29
C GLU A 102 9.05 13.25 10.78
N GLY A 103 10.09 12.60 10.23
CA GLY A 103 10.36 12.63 8.79
C GLY A 103 9.32 11.85 7.97
N ALA A 104 8.79 10.75 8.53
CA ALA A 104 7.66 10.02 7.92
C ALA A 104 6.35 10.82 8.03
N LEU A 105 6.07 11.41 9.19
CA LEU A 105 4.89 12.25 9.39
C LEU A 105 4.90 13.45 8.44
N ALA A 106 6.03 14.13 8.31
CA ALA A 106 6.18 15.22 7.35
C ALA A 106 5.93 14.76 5.91
N TYR A 107 6.38 13.56 5.52
CA TYR A 107 6.04 13.02 4.20
C TYR A 107 4.54 12.84 4.00
N PHE A 108 3.86 12.23 4.99
CA PHE A 108 2.45 11.88 4.85
C PHE A 108 1.55 13.11 4.90
N VAL A 109 1.79 14.06 5.81
CA VAL A 109 0.86 15.19 6.05
C VAL A 109 1.50 16.57 5.94
N GLY A 110 2.78 16.67 5.58
CA GLY A 110 3.48 17.95 5.39
C GLY A 110 3.59 18.77 6.67
N HIS A 111 3.51 20.09 6.52
CA HIS A 111 3.40 21.06 7.62
C HIS A 111 4.54 20.95 8.65
N SER A 112 5.75 20.72 8.15
CA SER A 112 6.98 20.69 8.96
C SER A 112 7.93 21.78 8.50
N ASP A 113 8.44 22.58 9.45
CA ASP A 113 9.47 23.59 9.16
C ASP A 113 10.76 22.94 8.64
N GLU A 114 11.08 21.73 9.11
CA GLU A 114 12.25 20.98 8.66
C GLU A 114 12.08 20.44 7.23
N TYR A 115 10.87 20.05 6.85
CA TYR A 115 10.56 19.48 5.53
C TYR A 115 9.54 20.35 4.78
N SER A 116 9.90 21.62 4.56
CA SER A 116 8.98 22.64 4.01
C SER A 116 8.44 22.32 2.61
N GLU A 117 9.14 21.49 1.84
CA GLU A 117 8.74 21.10 0.48
C GLU A 117 7.67 20.00 0.46
N ASP A 118 7.37 19.39 1.61
CA ASP A 118 6.33 18.37 1.68
C ASP A 118 4.95 19.00 1.76
N SER A 119 4.15 18.74 0.72
CA SER A 119 2.72 19.09 0.69
C SER A 119 1.80 18.05 1.36
N GLY A 120 2.37 16.96 1.87
CA GLY A 120 1.62 15.84 2.46
C GLY A 120 1.12 14.87 1.40
N PHE A 121 1.79 13.73 1.25
CA PHE A 121 1.42 12.71 0.28
C PHE A 121 0.01 12.15 0.53
N ALA A 122 -0.40 11.97 1.78
CA ALA A 122 -1.70 11.44 2.16
C ALA A 122 -2.84 12.46 1.97
N LEU A 123 -2.54 13.74 1.76
CA LEU A 123 -3.53 14.82 1.69
C LEU A 123 -4.04 15.09 0.26
N LYS A 124 -3.86 14.12 -0.65
CA LYS A 124 -4.11 14.27 -2.08
C LYS A 124 -5.48 13.75 -2.54
N GLY A 125 -6.43 13.59 -1.62
CA GLY A 125 -7.79 13.17 -1.94
C GLY A 125 -7.88 11.70 -2.37
N TRP A 126 -7.06 10.84 -1.79
CA TRP A 126 -7.02 9.41 -2.11
C TRP A 126 -8.32 8.71 -1.72
N GLN A 127 -8.82 7.87 -2.62
CA GLN A 127 -10.08 7.14 -2.46
C GLN A 127 -9.86 5.63 -2.35
N GLU A 128 -8.84 5.11 -3.02
CA GLU A 128 -8.57 3.68 -3.08
C GLU A 128 -7.08 3.41 -3.21
N VAL A 129 -6.63 2.34 -2.57
CA VAL A 129 -5.26 1.81 -2.69
C VAL A 129 -5.35 0.35 -3.10
N THR A 130 -4.67 -0.01 -4.18
CA THR A 130 -4.51 -1.39 -4.63
C THR A 130 -3.04 -1.79 -4.55
N ILE A 131 -2.78 -2.98 -4.01
CA ILE A 131 -1.41 -3.48 -3.80
C ILE A 131 -1.25 -4.77 -4.60
N GLU A 132 -0.23 -4.79 -5.45
CA GLU A 132 0.09 -5.94 -6.31
C GLU A 132 1.52 -6.38 -6.03
N ASN A 133 1.69 -7.44 -5.23
CA ASN A 133 3.01 -8.00 -4.96
C ASN A 133 3.52 -8.78 -6.17
N ALA A 134 4.74 -8.48 -6.60
CA ALA A 134 5.49 -9.34 -7.51
C ALA A 134 6.04 -10.57 -6.77
N ALA A 135 6.52 -10.37 -5.53
CA ALA A 135 7.01 -11.44 -4.69
C ALA A 135 6.96 -11.07 -3.19
N ILE A 136 6.90 -12.11 -2.37
CA ILE A 136 7.00 -12.05 -0.91
C ILE A 136 8.09 -13.04 -0.46
N LEU A 137 9.00 -12.59 0.39
CA LEU A 137 9.99 -13.44 1.06
C LEU A 137 9.75 -13.38 2.57
N ILE A 138 9.61 -14.53 3.20
CA ILE A 138 9.47 -14.67 4.66
C ILE A 138 10.64 -15.51 5.16
N SER A 139 11.32 -15.02 6.20
CA SER A 139 12.47 -15.67 6.80
C SER A 139 12.57 -15.32 8.28
N GLY A 140 12.11 -16.23 9.15
CA GLY A 140 12.12 -16.05 10.60
C GLY A 140 11.08 -15.01 11.02
N ASP A 141 11.57 -13.97 11.68
CA ASP A 141 10.83 -12.80 12.17
C ASP A 141 10.82 -11.65 11.16
N VAL A 142 11.32 -11.85 9.94
CA VAL A 142 11.35 -10.85 8.87
C VAL A 142 10.51 -11.27 7.66
N ALA A 143 9.75 -10.32 7.11
CA ALA A 143 9.14 -10.45 5.80
C ALA A 143 9.50 -9.27 4.88
N LEU A 144 9.76 -9.54 3.62
CA LEU A 144 10.04 -8.55 2.58
C LEU A 144 9.05 -8.71 1.44
N THR A 145 8.54 -7.60 0.93
CA THR A 145 7.63 -7.59 -0.22
C THR A 145 8.12 -6.62 -1.26
N MET A 146 7.96 -6.96 -2.53
CA MET A 146 8.21 -6.04 -3.64
C MET A 146 7.08 -6.14 -4.66
N GLY A 147 6.69 -5.00 -5.23
CA GLY A 147 5.61 -4.93 -6.21
C GLY A 147 5.21 -3.49 -6.49
N ASN A 148 3.95 -3.31 -6.83
CA ASN A 148 3.37 -1.99 -7.11
C ASN A 148 2.26 -1.65 -6.13
N VAL A 149 2.14 -0.35 -5.86
CA VAL A 149 0.99 0.22 -5.16
C VAL A 149 0.38 1.27 -6.07
N SER A 150 -0.90 1.11 -6.38
CA SER A 150 -1.68 2.05 -7.17
C SER A 150 -2.64 2.79 -6.25
N ILE A 151 -2.61 4.12 -6.27
CA ILE A 151 -3.46 4.98 -5.46
C ILE A 151 -4.33 5.81 -6.39
N LEU A 152 -5.65 5.72 -6.21
CA LEU A 152 -6.67 6.44 -6.97
C LEU A 152 -7.07 7.70 -6.21
N ASP A 153 -7.08 8.86 -6.88
CA ASP A 153 -7.63 10.11 -6.33
C ASP A 153 -9.13 10.29 -6.64
N ALA A 154 -9.73 11.29 -6.02
CA ALA A 154 -11.14 11.68 -6.22
C ALA A 154 -11.47 12.14 -7.65
N GLU A 155 -10.46 12.50 -8.45
CA GLU A 155 -10.61 12.90 -9.85
C GLU A 155 -10.55 11.69 -10.81
N GLY A 156 -10.25 10.50 -10.29
CA GLY A 156 -10.14 9.27 -11.05
C GLY A 156 -8.75 9.05 -11.66
N ASN A 157 -7.74 9.83 -11.28
CA ASN A 157 -6.36 9.59 -11.71
C ASN A 157 -5.69 8.55 -10.80
N THR A 158 -4.87 7.70 -11.40
CA THR A 158 -4.11 6.67 -10.66
C THR A 158 -2.63 7.02 -10.64
N THR A 159 -2.06 7.09 -9.44
CA THR A 159 -0.61 7.13 -9.21
C THR A 159 -0.12 5.74 -8.85
N THR A 160 0.75 5.15 -9.67
CA THR A 160 1.39 3.87 -9.37
C THR A 160 2.84 4.08 -8.95
N VAL A 161 3.26 3.44 -7.87
CA VAL A 161 4.63 3.48 -7.35
C VAL A 161 5.25 2.09 -7.32
N ASP A 162 6.56 2.03 -7.54
CA ASP A 162 7.37 0.85 -7.23
C ASP A 162 7.58 0.81 -5.71
N LYS A 163 7.23 -0.31 -5.10
CA LYS A 163 7.17 -0.44 -3.65
C LYS A 163 8.02 -1.60 -3.17
N THR A 164 8.78 -1.33 -2.11
CA THR A 164 9.36 -2.38 -1.26
C THR A 164 9.00 -2.08 0.19
N TRP A 165 8.48 -3.09 0.86
CA TRP A 165 8.36 -3.08 2.31
C TRP A 165 9.22 -4.16 2.92
N GLY A 166 9.73 -3.88 4.11
CA GLY A 166 10.25 -4.88 5.00
C GLY A 166 9.56 -4.75 6.36
N TYR A 167 9.29 -5.90 6.93
CA TYR A 167 8.54 -6.08 8.16
C TYR A 167 9.38 -6.87 9.15
N HIS A 168 9.17 -6.60 10.43
CA HIS A 168 9.70 -7.39 11.54
C HIS A 168 8.60 -7.63 12.57
N LEU A 169 8.57 -8.81 13.20
CA LEU A 169 7.73 -9.02 14.39
C LEU A 169 8.34 -8.28 15.58
N ASP A 170 7.56 -7.46 16.28
CA ASP A 170 8.00 -6.95 17.57
C ASP A 170 7.86 -8.01 18.68
N ASP A 171 8.24 -7.64 19.90
CA ASP A 171 8.19 -8.53 21.07
C ASP A 171 6.74 -8.93 21.46
N GLU A 172 5.73 -8.20 20.96
CA GLU A 172 4.31 -8.48 21.16
C GLU A 172 3.71 -9.38 20.06
N GLY A 173 4.51 -9.67 19.02
CA GLY A 173 4.11 -10.47 17.86
C GLY A 173 3.32 -9.66 16.82
N GLU A 174 3.38 -8.34 16.88
CA GLU A 174 2.79 -7.45 15.88
C GLU A 174 3.79 -7.17 14.76
N LEU A 175 3.29 -7.15 13.51
CA LEU A 175 4.12 -6.96 12.33
C LEU A 175 4.35 -5.46 12.11
N ARG A 176 5.59 -4.98 12.30
CA ARG A 176 5.97 -3.57 12.14
C ARG A 176 6.74 -3.34 10.85
N ILE A 177 6.46 -2.23 10.16
CA ILE A 177 7.24 -1.77 9.00
C ILE A 177 8.59 -1.26 9.50
N VAL A 178 9.67 -1.92 9.07
CA VAL A 178 11.07 -1.53 9.34
C VAL A 178 11.80 -1.06 8.08
N LEU A 179 11.21 -1.30 6.90
CA LEU A 179 11.66 -0.77 5.62
C LEU A 179 10.45 -0.29 4.81
N HIS A 180 10.53 0.95 4.35
CA HIS A 180 9.57 1.56 3.44
C HIS A 180 10.36 2.19 2.31
N HIS A 181 10.35 1.58 1.14
CA HIS A 181 10.92 2.18 -0.07
C HIS A 181 9.80 2.38 -1.09
N SER A 182 9.71 3.59 -1.61
CA SER A 182 8.68 3.97 -2.57
C SER A 182 9.29 4.88 -3.63
N SER A 183 9.04 4.64 -4.91
CA SER A 183 9.52 5.49 -6.01
C SER A 183 8.51 5.52 -7.13
N LEU A 184 8.48 6.62 -7.90
CA LEU A 184 7.82 6.58 -9.19
C LEU A 184 8.57 5.60 -10.11
N PRO A 185 7.85 4.83 -10.95
CA PRO A 185 8.48 4.00 -11.95
C PRO A 185 9.39 4.84 -12.84
N PHE A 186 10.50 4.25 -13.26
CA PHE A 186 11.42 4.91 -14.19
C PHE A 186 10.69 5.30 -15.48
N SER A 187 10.76 6.58 -15.83
CA SER A 187 10.36 7.08 -17.14
C SER A 187 11.60 7.63 -17.84
N ALA A 188 11.84 7.16 -19.07
CA ALA A 188 12.99 7.55 -19.88
C ALA A 188 12.95 9.02 -20.35
N GLU A 189 11.85 9.73 -20.11
CA GLU A 189 11.62 11.12 -20.55
C GLU A 189 11.64 12.15 -19.41
N GLN A 190 12.14 11.80 -18.22
CA GLN A 190 12.31 12.72 -17.10
C GLN A 190 13.60 13.55 -17.17
#